data_AF-A0A2I3CRE4-F1
#
_entry.id   AF-A0A2I3CRE4-F1
#
_cell.length_a   1.000
_cell.length_b   1.000
_cell.length_c   1.000
_cell.angle_alpha   90.00
_cell.angle_beta   90.00
_cell.angle_gamma   90.00
#
_symmetry.space_group_name_H-M   'P 1'
#
loop_
_entity.id
_entity.type
_entity.pdbx_description
1 polymer ?
#
loop_
_entity_poly.entity_id
_entity_poly.type
_entity_poly.pdbx_seq_one_letter_code
_entity_poly.pdbx_strand_id
1 'polypeptide(L)'
;MNSEAKQLFSYLCQRYDALSQELESRPFPEFSETITHPLGHCLVRCPAGSQRFSIVAVNFAPSVRGQGVLTAFIDYIKSNPYHYQGVEVAIIENKNLAKRLLSLGWKYKSLFGKIFFASKPTLVKDFQSA
;
A
#
# COMPACT_ATOMS: atom_id res chain seq x y z
N MET A 1 15.57 -8.92 -5.03
CA MET A 1 15.42 -7.67 -5.81
C MET A 1 16.66 -7.43 -6.64
N ASN A 2 16.50 -7.26 -7.95
CA ASN A 2 17.52 -6.72 -8.85
C ASN A 2 17.72 -5.20 -8.63
N SER A 3 18.64 -4.58 -9.36
CA SER A 3 18.94 -3.14 -9.28
C SER A 3 17.70 -2.27 -9.51
N GLU A 4 16.94 -2.55 -10.55
CA GLU A 4 15.71 -1.84 -10.90
C GLU A 4 14.65 -1.94 -9.78
N ALA A 5 14.45 -3.13 -9.22
CA ALA A 5 13.50 -3.35 -8.13
C ALA A 5 13.93 -2.60 -6.85
N LYS A 6 15.24 -2.56 -6.56
CA LYS A 6 15.78 -1.76 -5.44
C LYS A 6 15.55 -0.26 -5.67
N GLN A 7 15.80 0.23 -6.88
CA GLN A 7 15.57 1.63 -7.24
C GLN A 7 14.10 2.02 -7.08
N LEU A 8 13.18 1.22 -7.63
CA LEU A 8 11.75 1.45 -7.47
C LEU A 8 11.34 1.40 -5.99
N PHE A 9 11.84 0.43 -5.23
CA PHE A 9 11.56 0.32 -3.79
C PHE A 9 12.02 1.57 -3.02
N SER A 10 13.27 2.00 -3.21
CA SER A 10 13.80 3.21 -2.55
C SER A 10 13.00 4.46 -2.92
N TYR A 11 12.61 4.59 -4.19
CA TYR A 11 11.77 5.70 -4.65
C TYR A 11 10.38 5.69 -4.00
N LEU A 12 9.72 4.53 -3.90
CA LEU A 12 8.43 4.40 -3.22
C LEU A 12 8.54 4.82 -1.75
N CYS A 13 9.61 4.42 -1.05
CA CYS A 13 9.85 4.82 0.34
C CYS A 13 10.05 6.33 0.47
N GLN A 14 10.92 6.92 -0.35
CA GLN A 14 11.16 8.37 -0.32
C GLN A 14 9.89 9.17 -0.58
N ARG A 15 9.06 8.73 -1.55
CA ARG A 15 7.79 9.39 -1.84
C ARG A 15 6.80 9.20 -0.69
N TYR A 16 6.72 8.03 -0.09
CA TYR A 16 5.90 7.82 1.09
C TYR A 16 6.29 8.76 2.24
N ASP A 17 7.59 8.90 2.52
CA ASP A 17 8.08 9.78 3.59
C ASP A 17 7.71 11.24 3.32
N ALA A 18 7.91 11.72 2.08
CA ALA A 18 7.55 13.08 1.67
C ALA A 18 6.04 13.34 1.80
N LEU A 19 5.21 12.40 1.33
CA LEU A 19 3.75 12.50 1.44
C LEU A 19 3.29 12.53 2.90
N SER A 20 3.94 11.73 3.75
CA SER A 20 3.60 11.64 5.17
C SER A 20 3.97 12.91 5.95
N GLN A 21 5.06 13.58 5.57
CA GLN A 21 5.50 14.86 6.15
C GLN A 21 4.64 16.03 5.67
N GLU A 22 4.29 16.09 4.38
CA GLU A 22 3.40 17.15 3.85
C GLU A 22 2.02 17.14 4.53
N LEU A 23 1.54 15.96 4.94
CA LEU A 23 0.26 15.77 5.62
C LEU A 23 0.19 16.41 7.02
N GLU A 24 1.30 16.61 7.74
CA GLU A 24 1.28 17.35 9.02
C GLU A 24 0.79 18.80 8.84
N SER A 25 0.88 19.34 7.61
CA SER A 25 0.51 20.72 7.29
C SER A 25 -0.83 20.89 6.56
N ARG A 26 -1.50 19.80 6.15
CA ARG A 26 -2.74 19.87 5.35
C ARG A 26 -3.95 19.33 6.11
N PRO A 27 -5.12 19.99 6.03
CA PRO A 27 -6.33 19.50 6.66
C PRO A 27 -6.78 18.18 6.01
N PHE A 28 -6.99 17.18 6.86
CA PHE A 28 -7.70 15.94 6.52
C PHE A 28 -9.11 16.28 5.99
N PRO A 29 -9.63 15.66 4.91
CA PRO A 29 -9.20 14.39 4.33
C PRO A 29 -9.25 14.33 2.78
N GLU A 30 -8.18 14.63 2.04
CA GLU A 30 -8.33 14.56 0.58
C GLU A 30 -7.00 14.47 -0.17
N PHE A 31 -6.26 13.39 0.06
CA PHE A 31 -5.08 13.12 -0.75
C PHE A 31 -5.22 11.78 -1.47
N SER A 32 -5.36 11.83 -2.81
CA SER A 32 -5.18 10.69 -3.70
C SER A 32 -4.06 11.05 -4.66
N GLU A 33 -2.94 10.33 -4.59
CA GLU A 33 -1.83 10.58 -5.50
C GLU A 33 -1.17 9.35 -6.04
N THR A 34 -0.60 9.54 -7.22
CA THR A 34 0.05 8.48 -7.97
C THR A 34 1.56 8.67 -7.85
N ILE A 35 2.20 7.83 -7.06
CA ILE A 35 3.66 7.73 -7.05
C ILE A 35 4.07 7.12 -8.39
N THR A 36 4.57 7.96 -9.30
CA THR A 36 4.93 7.58 -10.66
C THR A 36 6.45 7.44 -10.80
N HIS A 37 6.91 6.33 -11.36
CA HIS A 37 8.30 6.03 -11.66
C HIS A 37 8.39 5.33 -13.05
N PRO A 38 9.51 5.44 -13.80
CA PRO A 38 9.67 4.72 -15.08
C PRO A 38 9.47 3.20 -14.98
N LEU A 39 9.75 2.63 -13.80
CA LEU A 39 9.60 1.20 -13.50
C LEU A 39 8.19 0.83 -12.99
N GLY A 40 7.25 1.77 -12.95
CA GLY A 40 5.88 1.53 -12.54
C GLY A 40 5.26 2.64 -11.72
N HIS A 41 3.99 2.47 -11.38
CA HIS A 41 3.26 3.42 -10.53
C HIS A 41 2.53 2.73 -9.38
N CYS A 42 2.35 3.49 -8.31
CA CYS A 42 1.60 3.12 -7.13
C CYS A 42 0.62 4.26 -6.81
N LEU A 43 -0.68 4.01 -7.04
CA LEU A 43 -1.74 4.92 -6.62
C LEU A 43 -1.98 4.73 -5.13
N VAL A 44 -1.84 5.80 -4.37
CA VAL A 44 -2.03 5.83 -2.92
C VAL A 44 -3.06 6.88 -2.55
N ARG A 45 -3.78 6.65 -1.46
CA ARG A 45 -4.72 7.62 -0.90
C ARG A 45 -4.72 7.59 0.62
N CYS A 46 -5.08 8.72 1.23
CA CYS A 46 -5.52 8.78 2.62
C CYS A 46 -7.02 9.09 2.61
N PRO A 47 -7.90 8.07 2.73
CA PRO A 47 -9.33 8.28 2.64
C PRO A 47 -9.86 9.10 3.82
N ALA A 48 -10.89 9.90 3.57
CA ALA A 48 -11.66 10.55 4.62
C ALA A 48 -12.19 9.57 5.68
N GLY A 49 -11.92 9.89 6.94
CA GLY A 49 -12.23 9.06 8.10
C GLY A 49 -11.35 7.82 8.27
N SER A 50 -10.36 7.56 7.40
CA SER A 50 -9.45 6.43 7.53
C SER A 50 -8.05 6.91 7.93
N GLN A 51 -7.60 6.53 9.13
CA GLN A 51 -6.23 6.76 9.58
C GLN A 51 -5.23 5.76 8.97
N ARG A 52 -5.54 5.15 7.82
CA ARG A 52 -4.71 4.14 7.15
C ARG A 52 -4.13 4.68 5.85
N PHE A 53 -2.86 4.39 5.62
CA PHE A 53 -2.25 4.59 4.31
C PHE A 53 -2.80 3.56 3.32
N SER A 54 -3.51 4.02 2.29
CA SER A 54 -4.17 3.11 1.35
C SER A 54 -3.41 3.01 0.03
N ILE A 55 -2.91 1.83 -0.30
CA ILE A 55 -2.40 1.46 -1.62
C ILE A 55 -3.57 0.98 -2.47
N VAL A 56 -3.98 1.76 -3.46
CA VAL A 56 -5.19 1.52 -4.25
C VAL A 56 -4.92 0.69 -5.50
N ALA A 57 -3.84 1.01 -6.20
CA ALA A 57 -3.46 0.31 -7.42
C ALA A 57 -1.95 0.29 -7.57
N VAL A 58 -1.44 -0.82 -8.10
CA VAL A 58 -0.01 -1.01 -8.34
C VAL A 58 0.17 -1.60 -9.72
N ASN A 59 0.97 -0.92 -10.54
CA ASN A 59 1.38 -1.44 -11.84
C ASN A 59 2.88 -1.26 -12.01
N PHE A 60 3.62 -2.34 -11.76
CA PHE A 60 5.07 -2.35 -11.90
C PHE A 60 5.49 -2.91 -13.25
N ALA A 61 6.65 -2.49 -13.77
CA ALA A 61 7.20 -3.02 -15.02
C ALA A 61 7.52 -4.51 -14.88
N PRO A 62 7.44 -5.32 -15.96
CA PRO A 62 7.72 -6.75 -15.91
C PRO A 62 9.06 -7.11 -15.27
N SER A 63 10.10 -6.31 -15.50
CA SER A 63 11.46 -6.52 -15.00
C SER A 63 11.60 -6.44 -13.47
N VAL A 64 10.62 -5.83 -12.79
CA VAL A 64 10.60 -5.67 -11.32
C VAL A 64 9.47 -6.47 -10.64
N ARG A 65 8.55 -7.07 -11.41
CA ARG A 65 7.49 -7.93 -10.86
C ARG A 65 8.10 -9.19 -10.24
N GLY A 66 7.44 -9.74 -9.22
CA GLY A 66 7.90 -10.95 -8.53
C GLY A 66 9.14 -10.77 -7.64
N GLN A 67 9.77 -9.59 -7.65
CA GLN A 67 10.99 -9.29 -6.87
C GLN A 67 10.71 -8.90 -5.41
N GLY A 68 9.44 -8.79 -5.01
CA GLY A 68 9.04 -8.46 -3.65
C GLY A 68 8.94 -6.95 -3.33
N VAL A 69 9.00 -6.07 -4.33
CA VAL A 69 8.95 -4.59 -4.15
C VAL A 69 7.76 -4.15 -3.29
N LEU A 70 6.54 -4.59 -3.63
CA LEU A 70 5.34 -4.20 -2.89
C LEU A 70 5.36 -4.72 -1.45
N THR A 71 5.82 -5.95 -1.23
CA THR A 71 5.92 -6.52 0.12
C THR A 71 6.91 -5.75 0.97
N ALA A 72 8.10 -5.44 0.43
CA ALA A 72 9.09 -4.64 1.15
C ALA A 72 8.60 -3.21 1.41
N PHE A 73 7.90 -2.60 0.45
CA PHE A 73 7.31 -1.28 0.64
C PHE A 73 6.26 -1.27 1.76
N ILE A 74 5.38 -2.27 1.80
CA ILE A 74 4.42 -2.46 2.89
C ILE A 74 5.13 -2.65 4.24
N ASP A 75 6.22 -3.42 4.29
CA ASP A 75 6.99 -3.63 5.52
C ASP A 75 7.76 -2.36 5.94
N TYR A 76 8.19 -1.54 4.98
CA TYR A 76 8.76 -0.23 5.25
C TYR A 76 7.74 0.71 5.90
N ILE A 77 6.52 0.80 5.35
CA ILE A 77 5.43 1.61 5.92
C ILE A 77 5.11 1.13 7.35
N LYS A 78 5.07 -0.18 7.58
CA LYS A 78 4.86 -0.75 8.92
C LYS A 78 5.97 -0.36 9.92
N SER A 79 7.19 -0.22 9.45
CA SER A 79 8.35 0.14 10.28
C SER A 79 8.48 1.65 10.48
N ASN A 80 7.83 2.44 9.63
CA ASN A 80 7.82 3.91 9.65
C ASN A 80 6.37 4.41 9.54
N PRO A 81 5.51 4.17 10.55
CA PRO A 81 4.08 4.41 10.41
C PRO A 81 3.68 5.88 10.32
N TYR A 82 4.56 6.82 10.66
CA TYR A 82 4.25 8.26 10.81
C TYR A 82 2.97 8.46 11.65
N HIS A 83 1.94 9.11 11.10
CA HIS A 83 0.65 9.33 11.74
C HIS A 83 -0.41 8.26 11.37
N TYR A 84 -0.06 7.25 10.57
CA TYR A 84 -1.01 6.21 10.15
C TYR A 84 -1.12 5.10 11.20
N GLN A 85 -2.34 4.63 11.41
CA GLN A 85 -2.67 3.48 12.26
C GLN A 85 -2.66 2.14 11.50
N GLY A 86 -2.39 2.14 10.20
CA GLY A 86 -2.35 0.92 9.41
C GLY A 86 -2.14 1.13 7.92
N VAL A 87 -2.07 0.02 7.20
CA VAL A 87 -2.10 -0.01 5.73
C VAL A 87 -3.38 -0.66 5.22
N GLU A 88 -3.96 -0.08 4.19
CA GLU A 88 -5.00 -0.69 3.36
C GLU A 88 -4.40 -0.98 1.98
N VAL A 89 -4.68 -2.16 1.42
CA VAL A 89 -4.43 -2.48 0.01
C VAL A 89 -5.78 -2.76 -0.64
N ALA A 90 -6.24 -1.84 -1.49
CA ALA A 90 -7.55 -1.89 -2.10
C ALA A 90 -7.55 -2.59 -3.47
N ILE A 91 -8.71 -3.16 -3.81
CA ILE A 91 -9.04 -3.71 -5.14
C ILE A 91 -7.89 -4.59 -5.70
N ILE A 92 -7.45 -5.58 -4.91
CA ILE A 92 -6.32 -6.43 -5.29
C ILE A 92 -6.73 -7.38 -6.41
N GLU A 93 -6.35 -7.07 -7.64
CA GLU A 93 -6.65 -7.95 -8.79
C GLU A 93 -5.75 -9.19 -8.85
N ASN A 94 -4.54 -9.10 -8.28
CA ASN A 94 -3.60 -10.20 -8.24
C ASN A 94 -3.98 -11.20 -7.12
N LYS A 95 -4.61 -12.31 -7.51
CA LYS A 95 -5.04 -13.37 -6.58
C LYS A 95 -3.91 -13.95 -5.73
N ASN A 96 -2.70 -14.07 -6.27
CA ASN A 96 -1.54 -14.61 -5.54
C ASN A 96 -1.07 -13.63 -4.46
N LEU A 97 -1.08 -12.33 -4.77
CA LEU A 97 -0.81 -11.28 -3.80
C LEU A 97 -1.87 -11.28 -2.69
N ALA A 98 -3.16 -11.34 -3.04
CA ALA A 98 -4.24 -11.39 -2.06
C ALA A 98 -4.11 -12.60 -1.11
N LYS A 99 -3.85 -13.80 -1.66
CA LYS A 99 -3.60 -15.01 -0.86
C LYS A 99 -2.40 -14.86 0.07
N ARG A 100 -1.28 -14.31 -0.43
CA ARG A 100 -0.07 -14.08 0.36
C ARG A 100 -0.31 -13.08 1.49
N LEU A 101 -1.03 -11.99 1.24
CA LEU A 101 -1.35 -11.03 2.29
C LEU A 101 -2.25 -11.66 3.37
N LEU A 102 -3.27 -12.43 2.97
CA LEU A 102 -4.11 -13.18 3.91
C LEU A 102 -3.30 -14.16 4.77
N SER A 103 -2.35 -14.90 4.19
CA SER A 103 -1.48 -15.81 4.95
C SER A 103 -0.54 -15.08 5.91
N LEU A 104 -0.26 -13.80 5.67
CA LEU A 104 0.52 -12.92 6.55
C LEU A 104 -0.35 -12.19 7.60
N GLY A 105 -1.59 -12.67 7.80
CA GLY A 105 -2.52 -12.19 8.82
C GLY A 105 -3.26 -10.91 8.45
N TRP A 106 -3.24 -10.49 7.18
CA TRP A 106 -4.07 -9.37 6.73
C TRP A 106 -5.56 -9.75 6.78
N LYS A 107 -6.41 -8.77 7.09
CA LYS A 107 -7.86 -8.97 7.22
C LYS A 107 -8.59 -8.32 6.05
N TYR A 108 -9.77 -8.84 5.70
CA TYR A 108 -10.66 -8.13 4.79
C TYR A 108 -11.14 -6.83 5.46
N LYS A 109 -11.19 -5.73 4.71
CA LYS A 109 -11.71 -4.44 5.22
C LYS A 109 -13.14 -4.54 5.76
N SER A 110 -13.97 -5.40 5.14
CA SER A 110 -15.34 -5.65 5.56
C SER A 110 -15.70 -7.12 5.31
N LEU A 111 -16.52 -7.69 6.20
CA LEU A 111 -17.13 -9.01 6.03
C LEU A 111 -18.01 -9.08 4.77
N PHE A 112 -18.67 -7.98 4.40
CA PHE A 112 -19.39 -7.88 3.12
C PHE A 112 -18.43 -7.93 1.93
N GLY A 113 -17.29 -7.24 2.03
CA GLY A 113 -16.24 -7.28 1.00
C GLY A 113 -15.66 -8.68 0.78
N LYS A 114 -15.56 -9.49 1.84
CA LYS A 114 -15.14 -10.90 1.74
C LYS A 114 -16.11 -11.74 0.91
N ILE A 115 -17.42 -11.49 1.02
CA ILE A 115 -18.47 -12.28 0.37
C ILE A 115 -18.69 -11.81 -1.07
N PHE A 116 -18.81 -10.50 -1.30
CA PHE A 116 -19.20 -9.93 -2.60
C PHE A 116 -18.03 -9.54 -3.51
N PHE A 117 -16.84 -9.30 -2.96
CA PHE A 117 -15.64 -8.86 -3.71
C PHE A 117 -14.45 -9.80 -3.55
N ALA A 118 -14.71 -11.11 -3.37
CA ALA A 118 -13.69 -12.13 -3.22
C ALA A 118 -12.68 -12.18 -4.38
N SER A 119 -13.08 -11.74 -5.59
CA SER A 119 -12.24 -11.68 -6.78
C SER A 119 -11.26 -10.49 -6.81
N LYS A 120 -11.57 -9.40 -6.10
CA LYS A 120 -10.75 -8.18 -5.99
C LYS A 120 -10.80 -7.62 -4.56
N PRO A 121 -10.29 -8.37 -3.57
CA PRO A 121 -10.49 -8.01 -2.17
C PRO A 121 -9.74 -6.73 -1.81
N THR A 122 -10.29 -6.00 -0.83
CA THR A 122 -9.55 -4.96 -0.10
C THR A 122 -9.10 -5.54 1.23
N LEU A 123 -7.79 -5.55 1.46
CA LEU A 123 -7.17 -6.10 2.65
C LEU A 123 -6.56 -4.98 3.48
N VAL A 124 -6.67 -5.08 4.81
CA VAL A 124 -6.14 -4.11 5.75
C VAL A 124 -5.26 -4.81 6.77
N LYS A 125 -4.26 -4.08 7.25
CA LYS A 125 -3.45 -4.45 8.40
C LYS A 125 -3.23 -3.22 9.26
N ASP A 126 -3.88 -3.23 10.41
CA ASP A 126 -3.66 -2.22 11.43
C ASP A 126 -2.29 -2.46 12.07
N PHE A 127 -1.56 -1.37 12.31
CA PHE A 127 -0.39 -1.40 13.17
C PHE A 127 -0.95 -1.44 14.58
N GLN A 128 -0.74 -2.54 15.29
CA GLN A 128 -1.24 -2.65 16.66
C GLN A 128 -0.77 -1.42 17.44
N SER A 129 -1.70 -0.67 18.03
CA SER A 129 -1.35 0.16 19.17
C SER A 129 -0.78 -0.78 20.22
N ALA A 130 0.44 -0.50 20.68
CA ALA A 130 1.01 -1.14 21.85
C ALA A 130 0.09 -0.94 23.06
#